data_AF-A0A1V2IZJ4-F1
#
_entry.id   AF-A0A1V2IZJ4-F1
#
_cell.length_a   1.000
_cell.length_b   1.000
_cell.length_c   1.000
_cell.angle_alpha   90.00
_cell.angle_beta   90.00
_cell.angle_gamma   90.00
#
_symmetry.space_group_name_H-M   'P 1'
#
loop_
_entity.id
_entity.type
_entity.pdbx_description
1 polymer ?
#
loop_
_entity_poly.entity_id
_entity_poly.type
_entity_poly.pdbx_seq_one_letter_code
_entity_poly.pdbx_strand_id
1 'polypeptide(L)' 'MARELHLNVNVTGSGRHAGGWRAQDDPTLFVNIDFFRHIARVAERGTFDSVFIADVAALPQEPPVEPYHPGSA' A
#
# COMPACT_ATOMS: atom_id res chain seq x y z
N MET A 1 -29.59 2.06 -16.05
CA MET A 1 -28.12 2.13 -15.91
C MET A 1 -27.64 0.72 -15.58
N ALA A 2 -26.74 0.15 -16.38
CA ALA A 2 -26.09 -1.11 -16.03
C ALA A 2 -25.04 -0.84 -14.94
N ARG A 3 -24.83 -1.79 -14.03
CA ARG A 3 -23.80 -1.67 -12.99
C ARG A 3 -22.43 -1.94 -13.60
N GLU A 4 -21.50 -1.02 -13.43
CA GLU A 4 -20.11 -1.15 -13.85
C GLU A 4 -19.27 -1.79 -12.73
N LEU A 5 -18.27 -2.59 -13.10
CA LEU A 5 -17.32 -3.16 -12.16
C LEU A 5 -16.10 -2.25 -12.08
N HIS A 6 -15.85 -1.66 -10.92
CA HIS A 6 -14.64 -0.89 -10.66
C HIS A 6 -13.47 -1.80 -10.32
N LEU A 7 -12.34 -1.60 -10.99
CA LEU A 7 -11.11 -2.37 -10.85
C LEU A 7 -10.03 -1.52 -10.21
N ASN A 8 -9.45 -2.01 -9.11
CA ASN A 8 -8.42 -1.30 -8.35
C ASN A 8 -7.18 -2.18 -8.21
N VAL A 9 -5.99 -1.57 -8.35
CA VAL A 9 -4.72 -2.26 -8.09
C VAL A 9 -4.38 -2.11 -6.61
N ASN A 10 -4.23 -3.23 -5.90
CA ASN A 10 -3.77 -3.22 -4.50
C ASN A 10 -2.25 -3.44 -4.45
N VAL A 11 -1.51 -2.47 -3.91
CA VAL A 11 -0.05 -2.49 -3.83
C VAL A 11 0.39 -2.47 -2.36
N THR A 12 1.31 -3.37 -2.01
CA THR A 12 1.94 -3.45 -0.69
C THR A 12 3.37 -3.96 -0.82
N GLY A 13 4.35 -3.22 -0.27
CA GLY A 13 5.75 -3.65 -0.20
C GLY A 13 6.28 -4.22 -1.53
N SER A 14 6.89 -5.41 -1.45
CA SER A 14 7.38 -6.21 -2.59
C SER A 14 6.37 -7.23 -3.13
N GLY A 15 5.08 -7.05 -2.79
CA GLY A 15 3.98 -7.92 -3.19
C GLY A 15 3.17 -8.43 -2.00
N ARG A 16 1.94 -8.87 -2.28
CA ARG A 16 0.98 -9.33 -1.25
C ARG A 16 1.26 -10.75 -0.75
N HIS A 17 1.90 -11.59 -1.57
CA HIS A 17 2.20 -12.97 -1.24
C HIS A 17 3.35 -13.04 -0.23
N ALA A 18 3.22 -13.84 0.82
CA ALA A 18 4.29 -14.10 1.77
C ALA A 18 5.52 -14.67 1.03
N GLY A 19 6.67 -14.02 1.14
CA GLY A 19 7.88 -14.41 0.40
C GLY A 19 7.91 -13.98 -1.07
N GLY A 20 6.96 -13.16 -1.55
CA GLY A 20 6.92 -12.66 -2.93
C GLY A 20 8.19 -11.90 -3.36
N TRP A 21 8.90 -11.30 -2.40
CA TRP A 21 10.22 -10.67 -2.61
C TRP A 21 11.26 -11.59 -3.25
N ARG A 22 11.14 -12.91 -3.07
CA ARG A 22 12.09 -13.90 -3.64
C ARG A 22 11.95 -14.07 -5.14
N ALA A 23 10.82 -13.63 -5.72
CA ALA A 23 10.56 -13.68 -7.15
C ALA A 23 10.94 -12.38 -7.86
N GLN A 24 11.42 -11.38 -7.13
CA GLN A 24 11.89 -10.11 -7.67
C GLN A 24 13.41 -10.17 -7.86
N ASP A 25 13.90 -9.55 -8.94
CA ASP A 25 15.33 -9.39 -9.17
C ASP A 25 15.97 -8.50 -8.09
N ASP A 26 15.22 -7.50 -7.61
CA ASP A 26 15.59 -6.63 -6.50
C ASP A 26 14.52 -6.69 -5.39
N PRO A 27 14.85 -7.25 -4.20
CA PRO A 27 13.90 -7.35 -3.09
C PRO A 27 13.61 -6.00 -2.43
N THR A 28 14.35 -4.94 -2.78
CA THR A 28 14.23 -3.59 -2.20
C THR A 28 13.38 -2.62 -3.03
N LEU A 29 12.81 -3.06 -4.16
CA LEU A 29 12.01 -2.20 -5.06
C LEU A 29 10.91 -1.40 -4.36
N PHE A 30 10.40 -1.88 -3.22
CA PHE A 30 9.39 -1.20 -2.43
C PHE A 30 9.83 0.13 -1.79
N VAL A 31 11.12 0.46 -1.77
CA VAL A 31 11.61 1.80 -1.37
C VAL A 31 11.89 2.71 -2.56
N ASN A 32 11.81 2.18 -3.79
CA ASN A 32 12.06 2.94 -5.01
C ASN A 32 10.75 3.54 -5.54
N ILE A 33 10.67 4.86 -5.66
CA ILE A 33 9.48 5.55 -6.18
C ILE A 33 9.15 5.17 -7.64
N ASP A 34 10.16 4.87 -8.45
CA ASP A 34 9.96 4.53 -9.86
C ASP A 34 9.28 3.18 -10.05
N PHE A 35 9.39 2.27 -9.08
CA PHE A 35 8.62 1.02 -9.03
C PHE A 35 7.10 1.32 -8.95
N PHE A 36 6.69 2.20 -8.03
CA PHE A 36 5.28 2.58 -7.91
C PHE A 36 4.79 3.39 -9.12
N ARG A 37 5.64 4.26 -9.70
CA ARG A 37 5.31 4.96 -10.96
C ARG A 37 5.08 3.99 -12.11
N HIS A 38 5.88 2.94 -12.20
CA HIS A 38 5.68 1.91 -13.23
C HIS A 38 4.33 1.21 -13.05
N ILE A 39 3.99 0.81 -11.82
CA ILE A 39 2.68 0.20 -11.51
C ILE A 39 1.54 1.13 -11.91
N ALA A 40 1.61 2.42 -11.55
CA ALA A 40 0.58 3.41 -11.90
C ALA A 40 0.41 3.54 -13.41
N ARG A 41 1.51 3.67 -14.17
CA ARG A 41 1.47 3.74 -15.65
C ARG A 41 0.86 2.48 -16.28
N VAL A 42 1.11 1.32 -15.71
CA VAL A 42 0.50 0.05 -16.17
C VAL A 42 -0.99 0.02 -15.86
N ALA A 43 -1.40 0.45 -14.67
CA ALA A 43 -2.81 0.55 -14.26
C ALA A 43 -3.60 1.53 -15.14
N GLU A 44 -3.06 2.72 -15.39
CA GLU A 44 -3.64 3.73 -16.31
C GLU A 44 -3.86 3.15 -17.71
N ARG A 45 -2.83 2.48 -18.26
CA ARG A 45 -2.92 1.85 -19.58
C ARG A 45 -3.94 0.71 -19.63
N GLY A 46 -4.21 0.08 -18.50
CA GLY A 46 -5.22 -0.97 -18.32
C GLY A 46 -6.60 -0.47 -17.92
N THR A 47 -6.83 0.85 -17.92
CA THR A 47 -8.10 1.51 -17.55
C THR A 47 -8.62 1.12 -16.17
N PHE A 48 -7.72 0.90 -15.20
CA PHE A 48 -8.10 0.70 -13.80
C PHE A 48 -8.56 2.03 -13.19
N ASP A 49 -9.52 1.96 -12.28
CA ASP A 49 -10.11 3.13 -11.62
C ASP A 49 -9.16 3.76 -10.60
N SER A 50 -8.34 2.95 -9.92
CA SER A 50 -7.37 3.47 -8.95
C SER A 50 -6.21 2.52 -8.62
N VAL A 51 -5.19 3.12 -7.99
CA VAL A 51 -4.10 2.42 -7.29
C VAL A 51 -4.30 2.62 -5.79
N PHE A 52 -4.52 1.53 -5.08
CA PHE A 52 -4.67 1.48 -3.63
C PHE A 52 -3.35 1.06 -2.99
N ILE A 53 -2.73 1.97 -2.23
CA ILE A 53 -1.49 1.72 -1.48
C ILE A 53 -1.89 1.37 -0.05
N ALA A 54 -1.74 0.10 0.33
CA ALA A 54 -2.07 -0.31 1.70
C ALA A 54 -0.88 -0.07 2.63
N ASP A 55 -1.17 0.39 3.84
CA ASP A 55 -0.18 0.65 4.87
C ASP A 55 -0.74 0.28 6.26
N VAL A 56 0.16 0.10 7.22
CA VAL A 56 -0.15 -0.14 8.63
C VAL A 56 0.73 0.74 9.49
N ALA A 57 0.14 1.42 10.48
CA ALA A 57 0.93 2.17 11.44
C ALA A 57 1.85 1.22 12.21
N ALA A 58 3.12 1.59 12.36
CA ALA A 58 4.09 0.84 13.15
C ALA A 58 3.85 0.93 14.68
N LEU A 59 2.82 1.66 15.11
CA LEU A 59 2.49 1.84 16.52
C LEU A 59 1.73 0.63 17.06
N PRO A 60 1.94 0.26 18.33
CA PRO A 60 1.08 -0.69 19.03
C PRO A 60 -0.38 -0.25 18.96
N GLN A 61 -1.30 -1.20 18.79
CA GLN A 61 -2.75 -0.92 18.81
C GLN A 61 -3.19 -0.32 20.15
N GLU A 62 -2.50 -0.66 21.23
CA GLU A 62 -2.70 -0.12 22.56
C GLU A 62 -1.40 0.56 23.00
N PRO A 63 -1.38 1.90 23.12
CA PRO A 63 -0.17 2.59 23.54
C PRO A 63 0.15 2.23 25.00
N PRO A 64 1.42 1.91 25.33
CA PRO A 64 1.80 1.49 26.69
C PRO A 64 1.60 2.59 27.74
N VAL A 65 1.43 3.85 27.31
CA VAL A 65 1.07 5.00 28.14
C VAL A 65 0.08 5.87 27.36
N GLU A 66 -0.89 6.45 28.07
CA GLU A 66 -1.77 7.45 27.48
C GLU A 66 -0.94 8.63 26.97
N PRO A 67 -1.09 9.06 25.70
CA PRO A 67 -0.42 10.24 25.19
C PRO A 67 -0.76 11.45 26.05
N TYR A 68 0.22 12.34 26.29
CA TYR A 68 -0.02 13.56 27.04
C TYR A 68 -1.16 14.38 26.40
N HIS A 69 -2.28 14.49 27.12
CA HIS A 69 -3.39 15.38 26.79
C HIS A 69 -3.35 16.60 27.73
N PRO A 70 -3.16 17.83 27.23
CA PRO A 70 -3.24 19.02 28.06
C PRO A 70 -4.68 19.17 28.57
N GLY A 71 -4.91 18.80 29.84
CA GLY A 71 -6.23 18.83 30.48
C GLY A 71 -6.57 17.60 31.33
N SER A 72 -5.77 16.54 31.30
CA SER A 72 -5.91 15.40 32.22
C SER A 72 -5.18 15.69 33.54
N ALA A 73 -5.89 16.29 34.50
CA ALA A 73 -5.53 16.35 35.92
C ALA A 73 -6.71 15.84 36.74
#